data_AF-C6K3R7-F1
#
_entry.id   AF-C6K3R7-F1
#
_cell.length_a   1.000
_cell.length_b   1.000
_cell.length_c   1.000
_cell.angle_alpha   90.00
_cell.angle_beta   90.00
_cell.angle_gamma   90.00
#
_symmetry.space_group_name_H-M   'P 1'
#
loop_
_entity.id
_entity.type
_entity.pdbx_description
1 polymer ?
#
loop_
_entity_poly.entity_id
_entity_poly.type
_entity_poly.pdbx_seq_one_letter_code
_entity_poly.pdbx_strand_id
1 'polypeptide(L)'
;MAKKKSFYQQDYASHIGATILCVTSFLAVTFLACGTPLGMLMLRSWETSYPEYPGVTFDRPCYTLWGLRNNCWNANYTLRVDDPAIAQCGDIRSRFEAAEAFSVVALFSLLFVLGASWYKLCGSNIKTVVTLLAAFTLGSTTVPFAVVTSFYYTAFCNLDFLTRRNTRYGAGYALTVTSFSIQAVGLILFLFLEPEIVEKKTNKLEDAKEKTASDAASSHSSN
;
A
#
# COMPACT_ATOMS: atom_id res chain seq x y z
N MET A 1 17.71 3.46 -39.38
CA MET A 1 17.17 2.20 -38.83
C MET A 1 17.56 2.12 -37.36
N ALA A 2 16.62 2.28 -36.43
CA ALA A 2 16.91 2.22 -35.00
C ALA A 2 17.21 0.77 -34.60
N LYS A 3 18.44 0.52 -34.15
CA LYS A 3 18.91 -0.79 -33.68
C LYS A 3 18.08 -1.16 -32.44
N LYS A 4 17.14 -2.09 -32.56
CA LYS A 4 16.40 -2.66 -31.42
C LYS A 4 17.45 -3.31 -30.50
N LYS A 5 17.78 -2.66 -29.38
CA LYS A 5 18.64 -3.26 -28.36
C LYS A 5 17.96 -4.53 -27.85
N SER A 6 18.74 -5.60 -27.70
CA SER A 6 18.30 -6.86 -27.10
C SER A 6 17.68 -6.59 -25.72
N PHE A 7 16.57 -7.26 -25.42
CA PHE A 7 15.82 -7.17 -24.16
C PHE A 7 16.70 -7.39 -22.91
N TYR A 8 17.83 -8.09 -23.04
CA TYR A 8 18.73 -8.41 -21.94
C TYR A 8 19.90 -7.42 -21.76
N GLN A 9 20.07 -6.47 -22.68
CA GLN A 9 21.17 -5.50 -22.66
C GLN A 9 20.68 -4.11 -22.23
N GLN A 10 19.87 -4.08 -21.17
CA GLN A 10 19.36 -2.87 -20.55
C GLN A 10 20.32 -2.40 -19.46
N ASP A 11 20.71 -1.13 -19.53
CA ASP A 11 21.54 -0.47 -18.52
C ASP A 11 20.71 -0.28 -17.24
N TYR A 12 20.58 -1.34 -16.42
CA TYR A 12 19.89 -1.30 -15.13
C TYR A 12 20.43 -0.19 -14.21
N ALA A 13 21.71 0.16 -14.36
CA ALA A 13 22.36 1.28 -13.68
C ALA A 13 21.75 2.65 -14.04
N SER A 14 21.08 2.79 -15.19
CA SER A 14 20.41 4.04 -15.59
C SER A 14 19.06 4.25 -14.89
N HIS A 15 18.47 3.22 -14.29
CA HIS A 15 17.14 3.26 -13.65
C HIS A 15 17.18 2.66 -12.24
N ILE A 16 18.13 3.14 -11.42
CA ILE A 16 18.31 2.70 -10.03
C ILE A 16 17.02 2.95 -9.23
N GLY A 17 16.36 4.09 -9.42
CA GLY A 17 15.10 4.42 -8.75
C GLY A 17 13.99 3.42 -9.07
N ALA A 18 13.74 3.14 -10.36
CA ALA A 18 12.73 2.17 -10.78
C ALA A 18 13.04 0.74 -10.29
N THR A 19 14.32 0.36 -10.22
CA THR A 19 14.72 -0.96 -9.71
C THR A 19 14.38 -1.10 -8.22
N ILE A 20 14.72 -0.09 -7.42
CA ILE A 20 14.39 -0.06 -5.99
C ILE A 20 12.88 -0.14 -5.80
N LEU A 21 12.11 0.69 -6.52
CA LEU A 21 10.65 0.70 -6.43
C LEU A 21 10.05 -0.67 -6.78
N CYS A 22 10.60 -1.36 -7.78
CA CYS A 22 10.18 -2.70 -8.16
C CYS A 22 10.39 -3.71 -7.01
N VAL A 23 11.58 -3.71 -6.40
CA VAL A 23 11.91 -4.61 -5.28
C VAL A 23 11.06 -4.30 -4.06
N THR A 24 10.93 -3.02 -3.68
CA THR A 24 10.11 -2.63 -2.52
C THR A 24 8.64 -2.93 -2.75
N SER A 25 8.12 -2.75 -3.98
CA SER A 25 6.73 -3.08 -4.31
C SER A 25 6.48 -4.58 -4.22
N PHE A 26 7.42 -5.41 -4.68
CA PHE A 26 7.30 -6.86 -4.55
C PHE A 26 7.22 -7.29 -3.07
N LEU A 27 8.13 -6.80 -2.23
CA LEU A 27 8.11 -7.09 -0.79
C LEU A 27 6.83 -6.57 -0.11
N ALA A 28 6.39 -5.37 -0.48
CA ALA A 28 5.17 -4.78 0.04
C ALA A 28 3.92 -5.60 -0.33
N VAL A 29 3.83 -6.11 -1.57
CA VAL A 29 2.77 -7.03 -1.99
C VAL A 29 2.78 -8.29 -1.13
N THR A 30 3.95 -8.93 -0.95
CA THR A 30 4.04 -10.16 -0.16
C THR A 30 3.59 -9.92 1.28
N PHE A 31 4.07 -8.86 1.92
CA PHE A 31 3.68 -8.54 3.30
C PHE A 31 2.21 -8.16 3.44
N LEU A 32 1.63 -7.44 2.48
CA LEU A 32 0.20 -7.10 2.52
C LEU A 32 -0.67 -8.34 2.25
N ALA A 33 -0.28 -9.18 1.29
CA ALA A 33 -1.02 -10.39 0.92
C ALA A 33 -0.98 -11.45 2.02
N CYS A 34 0.16 -11.59 2.71
CA CYS A 34 0.25 -12.45 3.89
C CYS A 34 -0.39 -11.79 5.11
N GLY A 35 -0.25 -10.47 5.30
CA GLY A 35 -0.74 -9.76 6.48
C GLY A 35 -2.26 -9.69 6.58
N THR A 36 -2.96 -9.49 5.45
CA THR A 36 -4.42 -9.34 5.40
C THR A 36 -5.23 -10.55 5.92
N PRO A 37 -4.91 -11.82 5.60
CA PRO A 37 -5.59 -12.97 6.16
C PRO A 37 -5.16 -13.33 7.59
N LEU A 38 -4.06 -12.75 8.09
CA LEU A 38 -3.56 -12.99 9.44
C LEU A 38 -4.30 -12.15 10.49
N GLY A 39 -4.21 -12.59 11.75
CA GLY A 39 -4.78 -11.86 12.89
C GLY A 39 -4.14 -10.47 13.05
N MET A 40 -4.98 -9.43 12.96
CA MET A 40 -4.61 -8.04 13.20
C MET A 40 -4.55 -7.72 14.69
N LEU A 41 -5.54 -8.20 15.44
CA LEU A 41 -5.60 -8.08 16.90
C LEU A 41 -5.76 -9.47 17.52
N MET A 42 -4.96 -9.77 18.52
CA MET A 42 -5.02 -11.00 19.31
C MET A 42 -5.60 -10.70 20.69
N LEU A 43 -6.47 -11.57 21.21
CA LEU A 43 -6.98 -11.41 22.56
C LEU A 43 -5.87 -11.66 23.58
N ARG A 44 -5.84 -10.84 24.64
CA ARG A 44 -4.84 -10.90 25.70
C ARG A 44 -5.11 -12.04 26.68
N SER A 45 -6.36 -12.19 27.08
CA SER A 45 -6.87 -13.33 27.83
C SER A 45 -7.95 -13.98 26.97
N TRP A 46 -7.86 -15.28 26.79
CA TRP A 46 -8.89 -16.06 26.13
C TRP A 46 -9.46 -16.99 27.19
N GLU A 47 -10.69 -16.73 27.61
CA GLU A 47 -11.47 -17.73 28.32
C GLU A 47 -11.91 -18.77 27.30
N THR A 48 -11.68 -20.04 27.60
CA THR A 48 -11.96 -21.17 26.69
C THR A 48 -13.45 -21.32 26.40
N SER A 49 -14.31 -20.72 27.24
CA SER A 49 -15.76 -20.77 27.15
C SER A 49 -16.34 -19.37 27.28
N TYR A 50 -16.94 -18.85 26.21
CA TYR A 50 -17.83 -17.69 26.29
C TYR A 50 -19.26 -18.17 26.51
N PRO A 51 -19.98 -17.68 27.54
CA PRO A 51 -21.35 -18.10 27.82
C PRO A 51 -22.32 -17.74 26.67
N GLU A 52 -21.93 -16.79 25.82
CA GLU A 52 -22.70 -16.35 24.64
C GLU A 52 -22.62 -17.33 23.46
N TYR A 53 -21.64 -18.23 23.42
CA TYR A 53 -21.45 -19.24 22.35
C TYR A 53 -21.30 -20.66 22.93
N PRO A 54 -22.39 -21.30 23.38
CA PRO A 54 -22.33 -22.65 23.96
C PRO A 54 -21.83 -23.67 22.93
N GLY A 55 -20.78 -24.42 23.29
CA GLY A 55 -20.20 -25.49 22.45
C GLY A 55 -19.05 -25.05 21.53
N VAL A 56 -18.68 -23.77 21.54
CA VAL A 56 -17.52 -23.26 20.79
C VAL A 56 -16.33 -23.07 21.74
N THR A 57 -15.25 -23.81 21.51
CA THR A 57 -13.99 -23.61 22.22
C THR A 57 -13.16 -22.54 21.55
N PHE A 58 -12.68 -21.59 22.35
CA PHE A 58 -11.73 -20.57 21.89
C PHE A 58 -10.32 -21.00 22.28
N ASP A 59 -9.47 -21.24 21.28
CA ASP A 59 -8.05 -21.57 21.47
C ASP A 59 -7.24 -20.55 20.66
N ARG A 60 -6.72 -19.54 21.37
CA ARG A 60 -6.03 -18.38 20.77
C ARG A 60 -6.85 -17.68 19.70
N PRO A 61 -7.96 -17.01 20.09
CA PRO A 61 -8.76 -16.24 19.15
C PRO A 61 -8.03 -14.98 18.65
N CYS A 62 -8.37 -14.58 17.41
CA CYS A 62 -7.92 -13.32 16.83
C CYS A 62 -8.97 -12.69 15.92
N TYR A 63 -8.91 -11.36 15.89
CA TYR A 63 -9.61 -10.54 14.91
C TYR A 63 -8.71 -10.33 13.71
N THR A 64 -9.18 -10.74 12.54
CA THR A 64 -8.61 -10.36 11.24
C THR A 64 -9.36 -9.15 10.72
N LEU A 65 -8.98 -8.63 9.55
CA LEU A 65 -9.78 -7.62 8.84
C LEU A 65 -11.16 -8.15 8.46
N TRP A 66 -11.32 -9.48 8.35
CA TRP A 66 -12.48 -10.17 7.80
C TRP A 66 -13.45 -10.73 8.86
N GLY A 67 -13.10 -10.59 10.14
CA GLY A 67 -13.90 -11.11 11.25
C GLY A 67 -13.09 -11.77 12.37
N LEU A 68 -13.79 -12.47 13.26
CA LEU A 68 -13.22 -13.18 14.40
C LEU A 68 -13.03 -14.67 14.08
N ARG A 69 -11.86 -15.19 14.42
CA ARG A 69 -11.57 -16.62 14.44
C ARG A 69 -11.43 -17.08 15.89
N ASN A 70 -12.08 -18.18 16.24
CA ASN A 70 -11.89 -18.86 17.53
C ASN A 70 -10.52 -19.51 17.68
N ASN A 71 -9.89 -19.87 16.56
CA ASN A 71 -8.51 -20.35 16.48
C ASN A 71 -7.80 -19.74 15.26
N CYS A 72 -6.75 -18.95 15.50
CA CYS A 72 -6.00 -18.28 14.44
C CYS A 72 -5.27 -19.22 13.47
N TRP A 73 -5.06 -20.48 13.86
CA TRP A 73 -4.41 -21.47 13.00
C TRP A 73 -5.36 -22.03 11.93
N ASN A 74 -6.67 -21.95 12.18
CA ASN A 74 -7.69 -22.45 11.26
C ASN A 74 -8.20 -21.35 10.34
N ALA A 75 -8.68 -21.76 9.16
CA ALA A 75 -9.28 -20.85 8.18
C ALA A 75 -10.76 -20.54 8.47
N ASN A 76 -11.37 -21.23 9.43
CA ASN A 76 -12.79 -21.07 9.76
C ASN A 76 -13.02 -19.81 10.60
N TYR A 77 -14.00 -19.01 10.18
CA TYR A 77 -14.47 -17.85 10.91
C TYR A 77 -15.59 -18.25 11.86
N THR A 78 -15.51 -17.77 13.08
CA THR A 78 -16.55 -17.99 14.11
C THR A 78 -17.58 -16.90 14.07
N LEU A 79 -17.11 -15.66 13.89
CA LEU A 79 -17.96 -14.53 13.55
C LEU A 79 -17.38 -13.78 12.35
N ARG A 80 -18.26 -13.36 11.45
CA ARG A 80 -17.99 -12.38 10.41
C ARG A 80 -18.45 -11.00 10.86
N VAL A 81 -18.02 -9.98 10.12
CA VAL A 81 -18.43 -8.58 10.34
C VAL A 81 -19.96 -8.42 10.27
N ASP A 82 -20.64 -9.33 9.56
CA ASP A 82 -22.09 -9.35 9.36
C ASP A 82 -22.89 -9.92 10.54
N ASP A 83 -22.22 -10.55 11.52
CA ASP A 83 -22.91 -11.21 12.63
C ASP A 83 -23.63 -10.21 13.54
N PRO A 84 -24.82 -10.56 14.06
CA PRO A 84 -25.69 -9.62 14.77
C PRO A 84 -25.04 -8.98 16.01
N ALA A 85 -24.10 -9.65 16.67
CA ALA A 85 -23.38 -9.11 17.83
C ALA A 85 -22.44 -7.93 17.46
N ILE A 86 -21.86 -7.94 16.26
CA ILE A 86 -20.96 -6.88 15.76
C ILE A 86 -21.75 -5.89 14.89
N ALA A 87 -22.72 -6.39 14.11
CA ALA A 87 -23.58 -5.61 13.23
C ALA A 87 -24.52 -4.65 13.98
N GLN A 88 -24.75 -4.86 15.29
CA GLN A 88 -25.50 -3.90 16.13
C GLN A 88 -24.82 -2.52 16.20
N CYS A 89 -23.48 -2.45 16.01
CA CYS A 89 -22.76 -1.19 15.94
C CYS A 89 -22.38 -0.86 14.48
N GLY A 90 -23.18 -0.01 13.84
CA GLY A 90 -22.94 0.43 12.45
C GLY A 90 -21.58 1.10 12.22
N ASP A 91 -21.03 1.77 13.25
CA ASP A 91 -19.71 2.41 13.18
C ASP A 91 -18.57 1.39 13.09
N ILE A 92 -18.64 0.30 13.87
CA ILE A 92 -17.63 -0.76 13.80
C ILE A 92 -17.71 -1.46 12.44
N ARG A 93 -18.92 -1.81 12.02
CA ARG A 93 -19.19 -2.49 10.75
C ARG A 93 -18.64 -1.72 9.56
N SER A 94 -19.05 -0.45 9.39
CA SER A 94 -18.64 0.38 8.25
C SER A 94 -17.12 0.57 8.16
N ARG A 95 -16.43 0.66 9.30
CA ARG A 95 -14.97 0.78 9.35
C ARG A 95 -14.27 -0.52 8.97
N PHE A 96 -14.78 -1.68 9.39
CA PHE A 96 -14.26 -2.97 8.95
C PHE A 96 -14.48 -3.19 7.45
N GLU A 97 -15.68 -2.93 6.94
CA GLU A 97 -15.98 -3.00 5.50
C GLU A 97 -15.06 -2.08 4.67
N ALA A 98 -14.80 -0.85 5.17
CA ALA A 98 -13.83 0.04 4.55
C ALA A 98 -12.41 -0.56 4.59
N ALA A 99 -11.96 -1.05 5.73
CA ALA A 99 -10.62 -1.63 5.86
C ALA A 99 -10.42 -2.84 4.94
N GLU A 100 -11.44 -3.70 4.80
CA GLU A 100 -11.45 -4.81 3.84
C GLU A 100 -11.32 -4.30 2.40
N ALA A 101 -12.21 -3.39 1.97
CA ALA A 101 -12.22 -2.87 0.60
C ALA A 101 -10.89 -2.18 0.24
N PHE A 102 -10.38 -1.32 1.12
CA PHE A 102 -9.11 -0.63 0.91
C PHE A 102 -7.92 -1.58 0.89
N SER A 103 -7.95 -2.68 1.65
CA SER A 103 -6.89 -3.69 1.60
C SER A 103 -6.82 -4.40 0.23
N VAL A 104 -7.98 -4.69 -0.37
CA VAL A 104 -8.06 -5.30 -1.70
C VAL A 104 -7.63 -4.31 -2.78
N VAL A 105 -8.11 -3.07 -2.72
CA VAL A 105 -7.70 -1.99 -3.65
C VAL A 105 -6.20 -1.75 -3.57
N ALA A 106 -5.63 -1.73 -2.36
CA ALA A 106 -4.20 -1.59 -2.14
C ALA A 106 -3.39 -2.74 -2.74
N LEU A 107 -3.85 -3.99 -2.60
CA LEU A 107 -3.21 -5.16 -3.21
C LEU A 107 -3.13 -5.06 -4.73
N PHE A 108 -4.27 -4.77 -5.38
CA PHE A 108 -4.28 -4.61 -6.84
C PHE A 108 -3.43 -3.43 -7.29
N SER A 109 -3.52 -2.30 -6.57
CA SER A 109 -2.76 -1.09 -6.90
C SER A 109 -1.26 -1.32 -6.75
N LEU A 110 -0.82 -2.08 -5.72
CA LEU A 110 0.57 -2.52 -5.57
C LEU A 110 1.04 -3.41 -6.74
N LEU A 111 0.20 -4.33 -7.23
CA LEU A 111 0.51 -5.13 -8.42
C LEU A 111 0.66 -4.26 -9.67
N PHE A 112 -0.19 -3.23 -9.83
CA PHE A 112 -0.03 -2.25 -10.90
C PHE A 112 1.24 -1.42 -10.74
N VAL A 113 1.62 -0.99 -9.53
CA VAL A 113 2.89 -0.30 -9.29
C VAL A 113 4.08 -1.20 -9.65
N LEU A 114 4.03 -2.48 -9.28
CA LEU A 114 5.04 -3.47 -9.63
C LEU A 114 5.17 -3.62 -11.15
N GLY A 115 4.05 -3.79 -11.85
CA GLY A 115 4.03 -3.90 -13.31
C GLY A 115 4.48 -2.60 -14.01
N ALA A 116 4.09 -1.44 -13.50
CA ALA A 116 4.49 -0.15 -14.04
C ALA A 116 5.98 0.15 -13.78
N SER A 117 6.51 -0.29 -12.64
CA SER A 117 7.95 -0.23 -12.33
C SER A 117 8.75 -1.12 -13.28
N TRP A 118 8.26 -2.33 -13.54
CA TRP A 118 8.84 -3.22 -14.54
C TRP A 118 8.81 -2.61 -15.95
N TYR A 119 7.67 -2.04 -16.35
CA TYR A 119 7.52 -1.37 -17.64
C TYR A 119 8.42 -0.13 -17.76
N LYS A 120 8.68 0.55 -16.65
CA LYS A 120 9.66 1.64 -16.54
C LYS A 120 11.08 1.16 -16.84
N LEU A 121 11.49 0.03 -16.25
CA LEU A 121 12.79 -0.60 -16.52
C LEU A 121 12.97 -0.94 -18.00
N CYS A 122 11.87 -1.23 -18.71
CA CYS A 122 11.89 -1.47 -20.15
C CYS A 122 12.18 -0.21 -21.01
N GLY A 123 12.38 0.97 -20.40
CA GLY A 123 12.75 2.22 -21.09
C GLY A 123 11.60 3.16 -21.40
N SER A 124 10.42 2.95 -20.81
CA SER A 124 9.25 3.82 -21.00
C SER A 124 9.25 5.04 -20.08
N ASN A 125 8.74 6.18 -20.56
CA ASN A 125 8.73 7.46 -19.84
C ASN A 125 7.44 7.74 -19.06
N ILE A 126 6.99 6.77 -18.26
CA ILE A 126 5.75 6.85 -17.43
C ILE A 126 5.97 7.30 -15.97
N LYS A 127 6.96 8.17 -15.67
CA LYS A 127 7.37 8.48 -14.28
C LYS A 127 6.21 9.05 -13.47
N THR A 128 5.53 10.07 -14.01
CA THR A 128 4.40 10.73 -13.36
C THR A 128 3.27 9.77 -13.04
N VAL A 129 2.95 8.85 -13.95
CA VAL A 129 1.90 7.83 -13.74
C VAL A 129 2.29 6.87 -12.62
N VAL A 130 3.54 6.39 -12.61
CA VAL A 130 4.07 5.52 -11.55
C VAL A 130 4.03 6.23 -10.20
N THR A 131 4.44 7.49 -10.13
CA THR A 131 4.41 8.29 -8.90
C THR A 131 2.99 8.46 -8.37
N LEU A 132 2.03 8.86 -9.22
CA LEU A 132 0.64 9.05 -8.81
C LEU A 132 0.02 7.74 -8.33
N LEU A 133 0.27 6.66 -9.05
CA LEU A 133 -0.22 5.33 -8.68
C LEU A 133 0.38 4.86 -7.35
N ALA A 134 1.69 5.06 -7.14
CA ALA A 134 2.36 4.71 -5.89
C ALA A 134 1.85 5.55 -4.71
N ALA A 135 1.61 6.85 -4.90
CA ALA A 135 1.02 7.73 -3.89
C ALA A 135 -0.43 7.31 -3.54
N PHE A 136 -1.24 6.98 -4.55
CA PHE A 136 -2.59 6.45 -4.34
C PHE A 136 -2.57 5.14 -3.56
N THR A 137 -1.63 4.26 -3.90
CA THR A 137 -1.47 2.98 -3.22
C THR A 137 -1.08 3.17 -1.76
N LEU A 138 -0.16 4.11 -1.48
CA LEU A 138 0.25 4.47 -0.12
C LEU A 138 -0.92 5.00 0.74
N GLY A 139 -1.79 5.82 0.15
CA GLY A 139 -3.02 6.26 0.81
C GLY A 139 -3.96 5.10 1.11
N SER A 140 -4.13 4.19 0.15
CA SER A 140 -5.01 3.02 0.28
C SER A 140 -4.49 2.01 1.30
N THR A 141 -3.17 1.77 1.37
CA THR A 141 -2.55 0.88 2.38
C THR A 141 -2.59 1.46 3.79
N THR A 142 -2.78 2.77 3.93
CA THR A 142 -2.90 3.43 5.24
C THR A 142 -4.21 3.08 5.96
N VAL A 143 -5.30 2.98 5.21
CA VAL A 143 -6.64 2.79 5.79
C VAL A 143 -6.75 1.53 6.65
N PRO A 144 -6.33 0.32 6.21
CA PRO A 144 -6.52 -0.90 6.98
C PRO A 144 -5.84 -0.87 8.35
N PHE A 145 -4.57 -0.46 8.44
CA PHE A 145 -3.89 -0.41 9.73
C PHE A 145 -4.32 0.79 10.57
N ALA A 146 -4.72 1.92 9.96
CA ALA A 146 -5.27 3.06 10.69
C ALA A 146 -6.60 2.71 11.37
N VAL A 147 -7.47 1.97 10.70
CA VAL A 147 -8.74 1.47 11.27
C VAL A 147 -8.47 0.54 12.46
N VAL A 148 -7.58 -0.43 12.29
CA VAL A 148 -7.19 -1.35 13.39
C VAL A 148 -6.59 -0.57 14.58
N THR A 149 -5.77 0.44 14.29
CA THR A 149 -5.19 1.31 15.33
C THR A 149 -6.27 2.11 16.05
N SER A 150 -7.28 2.61 15.33
CA SER A 150 -8.42 3.29 15.95
C SER A 150 -9.12 2.35 16.93
N PHE A 151 -9.45 1.13 16.52
CA PHE A 151 -10.08 0.14 17.42
C PHE A 151 -9.23 -0.20 18.66
N TYR A 152 -7.90 -0.13 18.54
CA TYR A 152 -7.00 -0.37 19.65
C TYR A 152 -7.05 0.71 20.74
N TYR A 153 -7.26 1.98 20.36
CA TYR A 153 -7.23 3.12 21.29
C TYR A 153 -8.62 3.63 21.70
N THR A 154 -9.65 3.42 20.86
CA THR A 154 -10.99 3.96 21.09
C THR A 154 -12.02 2.83 21.13
N ALA A 155 -12.86 2.85 22.16
CA ALA A 155 -14.07 2.03 22.21
C ALA A 155 -15.17 2.67 21.33
N PHE A 156 -15.92 1.85 20.62
CA PHE A 156 -17.04 2.27 19.79
C PHE A 156 -18.31 1.63 20.30
N CYS A 157 -19.44 2.36 20.29
CA CYS A 157 -20.72 1.85 20.78
C CYS A 157 -20.67 1.26 22.21
N ASN A 158 -19.82 1.81 23.10
CA ASN A 158 -19.54 1.27 24.45
C ASN A 158 -19.00 -0.17 24.48
N LEU A 159 -18.50 -0.68 23.36
CA LEU A 159 -17.87 -2.00 23.24
C LEU A 159 -16.35 -1.83 23.32
N ASP A 160 -15.71 -2.48 24.30
CA ASP A 160 -14.27 -2.37 24.58
C ASP A 160 -13.47 -3.64 24.23
N PHE A 161 -14.12 -4.63 23.60
CA PHE A 161 -13.51 -5.93 23.28
C PHE A 161 -12.33 -5.83 22.31
N LEU A 162 -12.29 -4.80 21.44
CA LEU A 162 -11.18 -4.53 20.50
C LEU A 162 -10.07 -3.66 21.08
N THR A 163 -10.31 -3.00 22.21
CA THR A 163 -9.39 -2.02 22.79
C THR A 163 -8.17 -2.70 23.41
N ARG A 164 -7.08 -1.94 23.56
CA ARG A 164 -5.83 -2.29 24.26
C ARG A 164 -5.99 -3.07 25.57
N ARG A 165 -7.10 -2.89 26.28
CA ARG A 165 -7.39 -3.62 27.53
C ARG A 165 -7.47 -5.13 27.27
N ASN A 166 -8.15 -5.49 26.19
CA ASN A 166 -8.51 -6.87 25.87
C ASN A 166 -7.69 -7.43 24.70
N THR A 167 -7.07 -6.57 23.88
CA THR A 167 -6.31 -7.00 22.69
C THR A 167 -4.84 -6.57 22.69
N ARG A 168 -4.06 -7.24 21.85
CA ARG A 168 -2.67 -6.92 21.49
C ARG A 168 -2.53 -6.97 19.97
N TYR A 169 -1.56 -6.23 19.42
CA TYR A 169 -1.28 -6.31 17.99
C TYR A 169 -0.79 -7.70 17.60
N GLY A 170 -1.39 -8.25 16.54
CA GLY A 170 -1.01 -9.51 15.93
C GLY A 170 0.01 -9.34 14.80
N ALA A 171 0.46 -10.47 14.27
CA ALA A 171 1.41 -10.49 13.16
C ALA A 171 0.85 -9.85 11.87
N GLY A 172 -0.46 -9.95 11.62
CA GLY A 172 -1.09 -9.31 10.46
C GLY A 172 -0.93 -7.79 10.49
N TYR A 173 -1.09 -7.18 11.67
CA TYR A 173 -0.90 -5.74 11.85
C TYR A 173 0.56 -5.34 11.60
N ALA A 174 1.53 -6.07 12.15
CA ALA A 174 2.94 -5.79 11.93
C ALA A 174 3.33 -5.88 10.44
N LEU A 175 2.84 -6.91 9.73
CA LEU A 175 3.11 -7.10 8.30
C LEU A 175 2.50 -5.99 7.44
N THR A 176 1.28 -5.55 7.74
CA THR A 176 0.62 -4.46 7.00
C THR A 176 1.33 -3.11 7.21
N VAL A 177 1.73 -2.78 8.44
CA VAL A 177 2.51 -1.57 8.74
C VAL A 177 3.90 -1.62 8.10
N THR A 178 4.53 -2.80 8.08
CA THR A 178 5.84 -2.99 7.42
C THR A 178 5.71 -2.81 5.91
N SER A 179 4.63 -3.34 5.29
CA SER A 179 4.32 -3.13 3.87
C SER A 179 4.22 -1.63 3.54
N PHE A 180 3.45 -0.87 4.32
CA PHE A 180 3.36 0.58 4.18
C PHE A 180 4.72 1.28 4.30
N SER A 181 5.52 0.89 5.31
CA SER A 181 6.82 1.51 5.58
C SER A 181 7.79 1.30 4.41
N ILE A 182 7.85 0.07 3.88
CA ILE A 182 8.67 -0.27 2.72
C ILE A 182 8.20 0.48 1.47
N GLN A 183 6.88 0.61 1.29
CA GLN A 183 6.31 1.37 0.19
C GLN A 183 6.64 2.87 0.27
N ALA A 184 6.55 3.46 1.45
CA ALA A 184 6.91 4.87 1.68
C ALA A 184 8.38 5.12 1.34
N VAL A 185 9.29 4.29 1.87
CA VAL A 185 10.72 4.38 1.59
C VAL A 185 11.00 4.17 0.10
N GLY A 186 10.38 3.18 -0.53
CA GLY A 186 10.52 2.90 -1.96
C GLY A 186 10.08 4.07 -2.84
N LEU A 187 8.95 4.72 -2.50
CA LEU A 187 8.47 5.91 -3.21
C LEU A 187 9.42 7.10 -3.03
N ILE A 188 9.88 7.35 -1.81
CA ILE A 188 10.83 8.45 -1.53
C ILE A 188 12.12 8.25 -2.33
N LEU A 189 12.69 7.04 -2.28
CA LEU A 189 13.90 6.70 -3.04
C LEU A 189 13.67 6.82 -4.56
N PHE A 190 12.53 6.37 -5.07
CA PHE A 190 12.17 6.54 -6.48
C PHE A 190 12.13 8.01 -6.92
N LEU A 191 11.59 8.89 -6.07
CA LEU A 191 11.52 10.32 -6.36
C LEU A 191 12.91 10.98 -6.44
N PHE A 192 13.82 10.61 -5.52
CA PHE A 192 15.17 11.17 -5.46
C PHE A 192 16.13 10.59 -6.50
N LEU A 193 16.09 9.27 -6.73
CA LEU A 193 17.08 8.56 -7.55
C LEU A 193 16.71 8.49 -9.04
N GLU A 194 15.44 8.75 -9.39
CA GLU A 194 15.02 8.85 -10.77
C GLU A 194 14.99 10.34 -11.15
N PRO A 195 15.99 10.91 -11.86
CA PRO A 195 15.94 12.31 -12.27
C PRO A 195 14.71 12.58 -13.16
N GLU A 196 14.02 13.70 -12.96
CA GLU A 196 12.87 14.06 -13.78
C GLU A 196 13.25 14.50 -15.20
N ILE A 197 12.38 14.17 -16.15
CA ILE A 197 12.33 14.77 -17.50
C ILE A 197 11.99 16.28 -17.42
N VAL A 198 11.54 16.80 -16.28
CA VAL A 198 11.23 18.22 -16.05
C VAL A 198 12.44 19.10 -16.31
N GLU A 199 13.64 18.69 -15.89
CA GLU A 199 14.87 19.42 -16.23
C GLU A 199 15.08 19.46 -17.74
N LYS A 200 14.81 18.34 -18.43
CA LYS A 200 14.92 18.26 -19.89
C LYS A 200 13.87 19.11 -20.61
N LYS A 201 12.69 19.34 -20.03
CA LYS A 201 11.64 20.18 -20.64
C LYS A 201 11.91 21.66 -20.46
N THR A 202 12.45 22.05 -19.30
CA THR A 202 12.92 23.42 -19.01
C THR A 202 14.13 23.77 -19.88
N ASN A 203 15.15 22.92 -19.93
CA ASN A 203 16.36 23.16 -20.74
C ASN A 203 16.00 23.25 -22.23
N LYS A 204 15.11 22.37 -22.74
CA LYS A 204 14.68 22.42 -24.15
C LYS A 204 13.86 23.67 -24.49
N LEU A 205 13.18 24.26 -23.50
CA LEU A 205 12.43 25.51 -23.67
C LEU A 205 13.36 26.73 -23.64
N GLU A 206 14.39 26.70 -22.78
CA GLU A 206 15.44 27.71 -22.73
C GLU A 206 16.29 27.69 -24.01
N ASP A 207 16.70 26.52 -24.49
CA ASP A 207 17.42 26.33 -25.76
C ASP A 207 16.62 26.84 -26.98
N ALA A 208 15.30 26.65 -26.96
CA ALA A 208 14.42 27.14 -28.02
C ALA A 208 14.26 28.67 -27.99
N LYS A 209 14.22 29.24 -26.78
CA LYS A 209 14.12 30.70 -26.57
C LYS A 209 15.42 31.41 -26.96
N GLU A 210 16.57 30.81 -26.67
CA GLU A 210 17.89 31.34 -27.04
C GLU A 210 18.10 31.36 -28.56
N LYS A 211 17.72 30.28 -29.26
CA LYS A 211 17.78 30.25 -30.74
C LYS A 211 16.90 31.32 -31.39
N THR A 212 15.69 31.51 -30.88
CA THR A 212 14.75 32.51 -31.43
C THR A 212 15.27 33.94 -31.24
N ALA A 213 15.98 34.21 -30.13
CA ALA A 213 16.58 35.51 -29.85
C ALA A 213 17.81 35.79 -30.75
N SER A 214 18.61 34.77 -31.05
CA SER A 214 19.78 34.90 -31.94
C SER A 214 19.37 35.15 -33.40
N ASP A 215 18.31 34.51 -33.88
CA ASP A 215 17.81 34.68 -35.25
C ASP A 215 17.22 36.09 -35.47
N ALA A 216 16.54 36.65 -34.46
CA ALA A 216 15.99 38.01 -34.50
C ALA A 216 17.07 39.12 -34.44
N ALA A 217 18.24 38.84 -33.86
CA ALA A 217 19.35 39.80 -33.80
C ALA A 217 20.12 39.89 -35.13
N SER A 218 20.19 38.80 -35.92
CA SER A 218 20.92 38.80 -37.20
C SER A 218 20.19 39.55 -38.33
N SER A 219 18.85 39.61 -38.29
CA SER A 219 18.02 40.28 -39.30
C SER A 219 18.04 41.81 -39.20
N HIS A 220 18.47 42.36 -38.07
CA HIS A 220 18.59 43.81 -37.87
C HIS A 220 19.94 44.40 -38.30
N SER A 221 20.94 43.57 -38.62
CA SER A 221 22.29 44.02 -39.04
C SER A 221 22.49 44.09 -40.56
N SER A 222 21.46 43.79 -41.36
CA SER A 222 21.54 43.73 -42.83
C SER A 222 20.71 44.80 -43.57
N ASN A 223 20.42 45.93 -42.92
CA ASN A 223 19.84 47.12 -43.57
C ASN A 223 20.81 48.30 -43.50
#